data_AF-A0AAV9EHZ4-F1
#
_entry.id   AF-A0AAV9EHZ4-F1
#
_cell.length_a   1.000
_cell.length_b   1.000
_cell.length_c   1.000
_cell.angle_alpha   90.00
_cell.angle_beta   90.00
_cell.angle_gamma   90.00
#
_symmetry.space_group_name_H-M   'P 1'
#
loop_
_entity.id
_entity.type
_entity.pdbx_description
1 polymer ?
#
loop_
_entity_poly.entity_id
_entity_poly.type
_entity_poly.pdbx_seq_one_letter_code
_entity_poly.pdbx_strand_id
1 'polypeptide(L)'
;MEKEVSLLSRLAANHLFLGQFEPLRAALLSLRRRDPFLSLSILRSIVSFGGRIDGVRCPALLAWLCVLEFLDHGGGGPEGANPEALRAKAEFLLLVHLVCEGVSESAPDGEVSISDVDSVALLDRISDLGLRRLKAEMGDGGDEGHVADSVFEEEELRSLWKVCLDQPEIFDELSWNIQKQVGDSGPSDAGSTVEETEGLKRIQEGVQMAHLDALRECLAEDDLDGAIAHLRFLHWDFGLESEYRYCHCFHCFNL
;
A
#
# COMPACT_ATOMS: atom_id res chain seq x y z
N MET A 1 -38.73 2.51 11.45
CA MET A 1 -37.28 2.38 11.70
C MET A 1 -36.70 1.17 10.99
N GLU A 2 -37.08 -0.07 11.31
CA GLU A 2 -36.54 -1.29 10.66
C GLU A 2 -36.67 -1.33 9.13
N LYS A 3 -37.83 -0.93 8.58
CA LYS A 3 -38.02 -0.84 7.11
C LYS A 3 -37.06 0.16 6.45
N GLU A 4 -36.79 1.28 7.10
CA GLU A 4 -35.85 2.29 6.57
C GLU A 4 -34.42 1.78 6.63
N VAL A 5 -34.03 1.13 7.73
CA VAL A 5 -32.71 0.49 7.86
C VAL A 5 -32.52 -0.56 6.76
N SER A 6 -33.50 -1.43 6.55
CA SER A 6 -33.46 -2.43 5.46
C SER A 6 -33.34 -1.80 4.07
N LEU A 7 -34.07 -0.72 3.80
CA LEU A 7 -33.97 0.01 2.53
C LEU A 7 -32.59 0.65 2.35
N LEU A 8 -32.05 1.30 3.39
CA LEU A 8 -30.74 1.93 3.36
C LEU A 8 -29.61 0.91 3.18
N SER A 9 -29.68 -0.26 3.84
CA SER A 9 -28.71 -1.33 3.66
C SER A 9 -28.70 -1.87 2.24
N ARG A 10 -29.88 -2.04 1.63
CA ARG A 10 -30.00 -2.45 0.22
C ARG A 10 -29.48 -1.38 -0.73
N LEU A 11 -29.75 -0.10 -0.44
CA LEU A 11 -29.27 1.03 -1.23
C LEU A 11 -27.74 1.12 -1.17
N ALA A 12 -27.15 0.96 0.02
CA ALA A 12 -25.70 0.89 0.21
C ALA A 12 -25.08 -0.27 -0.60
N ALA A 13 -25.63 -1.48 -0.47
CA ALA A 13 -25.15 -2.64 -1.23
C ALA A 13 -25.21 -2.42 -2.75
N ASN A 14 -26.28 -1.80 -3.26
CA ASN A 14 -26.41 -1.49 -4.68
C ASN A 14 -25.33 -0.48 -5.14
N HIS A 15 -25.14 0.61 -4.40
CA HIS A 15 -24.13 1.61 -4.77
C HIS A 15 -22.70 1.11 -4.63
N LEU A 16 -22.46 0.20 -3.68
CA LEU A 16 -21.21 -0.53 -3.54
C LEU A 16 -20.93 -1.38 -4.79
N PHE A 17 -21.91 -2.19 -5.22
CA PHE A 17 -21.80 -3.01 -6.43
C PHE A 17 -21.62 -2.17 -7.71
N LEU A 18 -22.23 -0.98 -7.77
CA LEU A 18 -22.08 -0.06 -8.89
C LEU A 18 -20.78 0.78 -8.84
N GLY A 19 -19.95 0.63 -7.81
CA GLY A 19 -18.73 1.44 -7.63
C GLY A 19 -19.01 2.93 -7.39
N GLN A 20 -20.21 3.27 -6.90
CA GLN A 20 -20.66 4.65 -6.70
C GLN A 20 -20.40 5.09 -5.26
N PHE A 21 -19.19 5.58 -5.00
CA PHE A 21 -18.78 5.93 -3.64
C PHE A 21 -19.65 7.02 -2.99
N GLU A 22 -19.89 8.16 -3.65
CA GLU A 22 -20.66 9.25 -3.03
C GLU A 22 -22.11 8.85 -2.67
N PRO A 23 -22.86 8.14 -3.54
CA PRO A 23 -24.15 7.57 -3.15
C PRO A 23 -24.08 6.53 -2.02
N LEU A 24 -23.06 5.67 -2.02
CA LEU A 24 -22.80 4.73 -0.92
C LEU A 24 -22.58 5.48 0.40
N ARG A 25 -21.71 6.50 0.39
CA ARG A 25 -21.40 7.36 1.52
C ARG A 25 -22.66 8.04 2.06
N ALA A 26 -23.51 8.59 1.19
CA ALA A 26 -24.78 9.20 1.60
C ALA A 26 -25.73 8.19 2.25
N ALA A 27 -25.78 6.95 1.74
CA ALA A 27 -26.57 5.87 2.33
C ALA A 27 -26.02 5.48 3.71
N LEU A 28 -24.70 5.36 3.87
CA LEU A 28 -24.03 5.07 5.14
C LEU A 28 -24.24 6.18 6.17
N LEU A 29 -24.08 7.46 5.81
CA LEU A 29 -24.36 8.59 6.71
C LEU A 29 -25.83 8.62 7.16
N SER A 30 -26.75 8.24 6.27
CA SER A 30 -28.18 8.13 6.59
C SER A 30 -28.46 6.93 7.50
N LEU A 31 -27.71 5.83 7.31
CA LEU A 31 -27.78 4.63 8.13
C LEU A 31 -27.20 4.90 9.53
N ARG A 32 -26.07 5.58 9.63
CA ARG A 32 -25.42 5.99 10.90
C ARG A 32 -26.38 6.67 11.87
N ARG A 33 -27.28 7.52 11.37
CA ARG A 33 -28.28 8.23 12.19
C ARG A 33 -29.39 7.34 12.75
N ARG A 34 -29.57 6.15 12.18
CA ARG A 34 -30.66 5.20 12.51
C ARG A 34 -30.15 3.95 13.20
N ASP A 35 -29.04 3.43 12.70
CA ASP A 35 -28.31 2.26 13.19
C ASP A 35 -26.80 2.51 12.99
N PRO A 36 -26.13 3.15 13.96
CA PRO A 36 -24.69 3.42 13.89
C PRO A 36 -23.86 2.14 13.92
N PHE A 37 -24.34 1.09 14.58
CA PHE A 37 -23.63 -0.19 14.67
C PHE A 37 -23.55 -0.86 13.29
N LEU A 38 -24.67 -0.92 12.57
CA LEU A 38 -24.70 -1.49 11.23
C LEU A 38 -23.89 -0.67 10.22
N SER A 39 -23.94 0.67 10.32
CA SER A 39 -23.11 1.54 9.47
C SER A 39 -21.62 1.29 9.69
N LEU A 40 -21.20 1.19 10.96
CA LEU A 40 -19.82 0.88 11.32
C LEU A 40 -19.42 -0.53 10.91
N SER A 41 -20.30 -1.52 11.04
CA SER A 41 -19.99 -2.89 10.64
C SER A 41 -19.80 -3.00 9.13
N ILE A 42 -20.60 -2.29 8.33
CA ILE A 42 -20.42 -2.25 6.86
C ILE A 42 -19.07 -1.62 6.51
N LEU A 43 -18.74 -0.46 7.09
CA LEU A 43 -17.45 0.20 6.86
C LEU A 43 -16.29 -0.72 7.27
N ARG A 44 -16.37 -1.34 8.46
CA ARG A 44 -15.36 -2.27 8.95
C ARG A 44 -15.17 -3.45 8.01
N SER A 45 -16.25 -4.07 7.52
CA SER A 45 -16.15 -5.16 6.56
C SER A 45 -15.47 -4.72 5.27
N ILE A 46 -15.86 -3.57 4.68
CA ILE A 46 -15.24 -3.09 3.43
C ILE A 46 -13.73 -2.86 3.63
N VAL A 47 -13.33 -2.24 4.74
CA VAL A 47 -11.91 -2.00 5.07
C VAL A 47 -11.16 -3.31 5.32
N SER A 48 -11.72 -4.25 6.08
CA SER A 48 -11.14 -5.58 6.30
C SER A 48 -10.92 -6.33 4.97
N PHE A 49 -11.78 -6.17 3.98
CA PHE A 49 -11.57 -6.78 2.66
C PHE A 49 -10.65 -5.98 1.75
N GLY A 50 -10.09 -4.83 2.19
CA GLY A 50 -9.31 -3.94 1.33
C GLY A 50 -10.13 -3.45 0.13
N GLY A 51 -11.46 -3.37 0.29
CA GLY A 51 -12.40 -3.05 -0.78
C GLY A 51 -12.48 -4.08 -1.90
N ARG A 52 -11.83 -5.25 -1.76
CA ARG A 52 -11.81 -6.35 -2.75
C ARG A 52 -13.16 -7.05 -2.78
N ILE A 53 -14.12 -6.38 -3.41
CA ILE A 53 -15.50 -6.83 -3.58
C ILE A 53 -15.74 -6.99 -5.07
N ASP A 54 -16.32 -8.13 -5.45
CA ASP A 54 -16.61 -8.45 -6.85
C ASP A 54 -17.37 -7.31 -7.55
N GLY A 55 -16.86 -6.88 -8.70
CA GLY A 55 -17.45 -5.81 -9.52
C GLY A 55 -16.98 -4.39 -9.19
N VAL A 56 -16.21 -4.19 -8.11
CA VAL A 56 -15.60 -2.89 -7.80
C VAL A 56 -14.34 -2.70 -8.66
N ARG A 57 -14.28 -1.60 -9.42
CA ARG A 57 -13.14 -1.30 -10.31
C ARG A 57 -11.86 -0.93 -9.59
N CYS A 58 -11.95 -0.18 -8.48
CA CYS A 58 -10.80 0.29 -7.72
C CYS A 58 -10.94 -0.08 -6.23
N PRO A 59 -10.72 -1.35 -5.86
CA PRO A 59 -10.83 -1.84 -4.48
C PRO A 59 -10.05 -1.02 -3.46
N ALA A 60 -8.79 -0.69 -3.76
CA ALA A 60 -7.93 0.03 -2.83
C ALA A 60 -8.42 1.46 -2.55
N LEU A 61 -8.94 2.15 -3.58
CA LEU A 61 -9.55 3.47 -3.41
C LEU A 61 -10.81 3.40 -2.54
N LEU A 62 -11.64 2.37 -2.75
CA LEU A 62 -12.82 2.14 -1.92
C LEU A 62 -12.43 1.92 -0.45
N ALA A 63 -11.42 1.08 -0.18
CA ALA A 63 -10.92 0.88 1.18
C ALA A 63 -10.41 2.17 1.81
N TRP A 64 -9.59 2.94 1.09
CA TRP A 64 -9.07 4.22 1.56
C TRP A 64 -10.21 5.18 1.94
N LEU A 65 -11.19 5.36 1.05
CA LEU A 65 -12.32 6.25 1.32
C LEU A 65 -13.20 5.75 2.48
N CYS A 66 -13.39 4.43 2.60
CA CYS A 66 -14.09 3.84 3.73
C CYS A 66 -13.32 3.97 5.05
N VAL A 67 -11.98 3.97 5.04
CA VAL A 67 -11.16 4.28 6.23
C VAL A 67 -11.41 5.72 6.68
N LEU A 68 -11.41 6.68 5.76
CA LEU A 68 -11.69 8.09 6.10
C LEU A 68 -13.08 8.23 6.74
N GLU A 69 -14.10 7.61 6.14
CA GLU A 69 -15.44 7.61 6.71
C GLU A 69 -15.52 6.89 8.06
N PHE A 70 -14.82 5.77 8.24
CA PHE A 70 -14.78 5.02 9.49
C PHE A 70 -14.20 5.86 10.64
N LEU A 71 -13.12 6.60 10.38
CA LEU A 71 -12.49 7.49 11.35
C LEU A 71 -13.41 8.68 11.72
N ASP A 72 -14.06 9.29 10.73
CA ASP A 72 -15.06 10.35 10.93
C ASP A 72 -16.33 9.85 11.65
N HIS A 73 -16.58 8.53 11.64
CA HIS A 73 -17.70 7.94 12.35
C HIS A 73 -17.54 7.98 13.89
N GLY A 74 -16.38 8.42 14.39
CA GLY A 74 -16.04 8.25 15.81
C GLY A 74 -15.68 6.80 16.12
N GLY A 75 -15.42 6.01 15.08
CA GLY A 75 -14.71 4.75 15.19
C GLY A 75 -13.27 5.07 15.60
N GLY A 76 -13.06 5.34 16.89
CA GLY A 76 -11.90 4.70 17.50
C GLY A 76 -12.03 3.23 17.11
N GLY A 77 -11.00 2.64 16.52
CA GLY A 77 -11.08 1.24 16.11
C GLY A 77 -11.41 0.32 17.29
N PRO A 78 -11.30 -1.01 17.16
CA PRO A 78 -11.29 -1.86 18.35
C PRO A 78 -10.37 -1.21 19.40
N GLU A 79 -10.88 -0.98 20.62
CA GLU A 79 -10.30 -0.13 21.67
C GLU A 79 -8.75 -0.04 21.58
N GLY A 80 -8.20 0.97 20.89
CA GLY A 80 -6.74 1.12 20.70
C GLY A 80 -6.19 1.24 19.27
N ALA A 81 -6.99 1.09 18.20
CA ALA A 81 -6.46 1.26 16.83
C ALA A 81 -5.94 2.70 16.59
N ASN A 82 -4.75 2.82 16.01
CA ASN A 82 -4.14 4.11 15.72
C ASN A 82 -4.73 4.66 14.40
N PRO A 83 -5.42 5.82 14.42
CA PRO A 83 -6.03 6.38 13.21
C PRO A 83 -5.01 6.70 12.11
N GLU A 84 -3.77 7.04 12.48
CA GLU A 84 -2.69 7.29 11.52
C GLU A 84 -2.16 5.98 10.94
N ALA A 85 -2.04 4.92 11.75
CA ALA A 85 -1.66 3.59 11.27
C ALA A 85 -2.71 3.03 10.29
N LEU A 86 -4.00 3.18 10.59
CA LEU A 86 -5.07 2.71 9.71
C LEU A 86 -5.06 3.44 8.35
N ARG A 87 -4.81 4.76 8.37
CA ARG A 87 -4.61 5.52 7.13
C ARG A 87 -3.37 5.00 6.40
N ALA A 88 -2.21 4.96 7.04
CA ALA A 88 -0.97 4.53 6.40
C ALA A 88 -1.10 3.16 5.72
N LYS A 89 -1.73 2.17 6.39
CA LYS A 89 -1.97 0.83 5.85
C LYS A 89 -2.94 0.79 4.68
N ALA A 90 -3.96 1.66 4.66
CA ALA A 90 -4.88 1.76 3.52
C ALA A 90 -4.27 2.55 2.34
N GLU A 91 -3.49 3.59 2.63
CA GLU A 91 -2.72 4.33 1.63
C GLU A 91 -1.68 3.43 0.94
N PHE A 92 -1.02 2.54 1.69
CA PHE A 92 -0.13 1.52 1.14
C PHE A 92 -0.80 0.69 0.05
N LEU A 93 -2.00 0.16 0.30
CA LEU A 93 -2.76 -0.61 -0.69
C LEU A 93 -3.12 0.23 -1.92
N LEU A 94 -3.43 1.52 -1.74
CA LEU A 94 -3.71 2.43 -2.84
C LEU A 94 -2.48 2.66 -3.71
N LEU A 95 -1.31 2.89 -3.10
CA LEU A 95 -0.05 3.08 -3.82
C LEU A 95 0.34 1.82 -4.61
N VAL A 96 0.24 0.64 -4.02
CA VAL A 96 0.48 -0.64 -4.72
C VAL A 96 -0.49 -0.82 -5.88
N HIS A 97 -1.78 -0.49 -5.70
CA HIS A 97 -2.77 -0.54 -6.79
C HIS A 97 -2.40 0.39 -7.95
N LEU A 98 -1.94 1.61 -7.67
CA LEU A 98 -1.49 2.56 -8.70
C LEU A 98 -0.29 2.01 -9.49
N VAL A 99 0.65 1.33 -8.81
CA VAL A 99 1.74 0.63 -9.49
C VAL A 99 1.22 -0.43 -10.45
N CYS A 100 0.30 -1.28 -9.99
CA CYS A 100 -0.31 -2.33 -10.81
C CYS A 100 -1.04 -1.77 -12.04
N GLU A 101 -1.76 -0.64 -11.89
CA GLU A 101 -2.43 0.02 -13.02
C GLU A 101 -1.40 0.51 -14.06
N GLY A 102 -0.30 1.14 -13.62
CA GLY A 102 0.75 1.58 -14.53
C GLY A 102 1.44 0.42 -15.26
N VAL A 103 1.67 -0.72 -14.61
CA VAL A 103 2.20 -1.94 -15.25
C VAL A 103 1.25 -2.48 -16.32
N SER A 104 -0.06 -2.45 -16.05
CA SER A 104 -1.07 -2.88 -17.02
C SER A 104 -1.19 -1.95 -18.22
N GLU A 105 -0.91 -0.64 -18.06
CA GLU A 105 -0.92 0.33 -19.15
C GLU A 105 0.34 0.27 -20.02
N SER A 106 1.48 -0.13 -19.44
CA SER A 106 2.77 -0.24 -20.14
C SER A 106 2.93 -1.46 -21.05
N ALA A 107 1.91 -2.32 -21.16
CA ALA A 107 1.91 -3.50 -22.03
C ALA A 107 1.11 -3.25 -23.33
N PRO A 108 1.69 -2.59 -24.35
CA PRO A 108 1.07 -2.49 -25.66
C PRO A 108 1.12 -3.87 -26.35
N ASP A 109 -0.01 -4.30 -26.90
CA ASP A 109 -0.15 -5.49 -27.76
C ASP A 109 0.17 -6.86 -27.14
N GLY A 110 -0.41 -7.18 -25.98
CA GLY A 110 -0.72 -8.56 -25.58
C GLY A 110 0.44 -9.54 -25.35
N GLU A 111 1.69 -9.14 -25.56
CA GLU A 111 2.90 -9.86 -25.17
C GLU A 111 3.36 -9.34 -23.81
N VAL A 112 2.86 -9.96 -22.74
CA VAL A 112 3.40 -9.76 -21.40
C VAL A 112 4.77 -10.41 -21.35
N SER A 113 5.83 -9.63 -21.12
CA SER A 113 7.16 -10.19 -20.99
C SER A 113 7.26 -11.05 -19.72
N ILE A 114 8.16 -12.03 -19.68
CA ILE A 114 8.32 -12.91 -18.50
C ILE A 114 8.63 -12.08 -17.24
N SER A 115 9.40 -10.98 -17.38
CA SER A 115 9.68 -10.07 -16.27
C SER A 115 8.45 -9.33 -15.74
N ASP A 116 7.46 -9.05 -16.60
CA ASP A 116 6.21 -8.40 -16.19
C ASP A 116 5.31 -9.39 -15.42
N VAL A 117 5.34 -10.68 -15.78
CA VAL A 117 4.60 -11.73 -15.05
C VAL A 117 5.14 -11.87 -13.63
N ASP A 118 6.46 -11.92 -13.47
CA ASP A 118 7.11 -12.03 -12.16
C ASP A 118 6.84 -10.76 -11.30
N SER A 119 6.87 -9.59 -11.93
CA SER A 119 6.55 -8.30 -11.28
C SER A 119 5.11 -8.25 -10.77
N VAL A 120 4.13 -8.66 -11.58
CA VAL A 120 2.72 -8.68 -11.19
C VAL A 120 2.48 -9.64 -10.03
N ALA A 121 3.06 -10.85 -10.10
CA ALA A 121 2.94 -11.82 -9.01
C ALA A 121 3.55 -11.30 -7.70
N LEU A 122 4.67 -10.58 -7.78
CA LEU A 122 5.30 -9.96 -6.62
C LEU A 122 4.48 -8.78 -6.07
N LEU A 123 3.90 -7.94 -6.93
CA LEU A 123 2.99 -6.86 -6.51
C LEU A 123 1.72 -7.40 -5.84
N ASP A 124 1.19 -8.54 -6.30
CA ASP A 124 0.07 -9.22 -5.65
C ASP A 124 0.45 -9.69 -4.24
N ARG A 125 1.64 -10.29 -4.06
CA ARG A 125 2.17 -10.67 -2.74
C ARG A 125 2.33 -9.45 -1.82
N ILE A 126 2.85 -8.34 -2.35
CA ILE A 126 3.00 -7.07 -1.61
C ILE A 126 1.61 -6.52 -1.21
N SER A 127 0.62 -6.56 -2.11
CA SER A 127 -0.76 -6.16 -1.84
C SER A 127 -1.40 -7.01 -0.75
N ASP A 128 -1.17 -8.33 -0.78
CA ASP A 128 -1.66 -9.27 0.23
C ASP A 128 -1.02 -9.06 1.61
N LEU A 129 0.27 -8.73 1.66
CA LEU A 129 0.93 -8.27 2.87
C LEU A 129 0.26 -7.02 3.44
N GLY A 130 0.01 -6.00 2.59
CA GLY A 130 -0.70 -4.78 3.00
C GLY A 130 -2.10 -5.06 3.55
N LEU A 131 -2.84 -5.97 2.91
CA LEU A 131 -4.21 -6.32 3.31
C LEU A 131 -4.23 -7.03 4.66
N ARG A 132 -3.31 -7.98 4.90
CA ARG A 132 -3.19 -8.66 6.20
C ARG A 132 -2.94 -7.66 7.32
N ARG A 133 -2.01 -6.73 7.11
CA ARG A 133 -1.68 -5.68 8.08
C ARG A 133 -2.88 -4.75 8.36
N LEU A 134 -3.65 -4.41 7.33
CA LEU A 134 -4.87 -3.60 7.46
C LEU A 134 -5.97 -4.34 8.23
N LYS A 135 -6.20 -5.63 7.93
CA LYS A 135 -7.15 -6.50 8.67
C LYS A 135 -6.79 -6.61 10.14
N ALA A 136 -5.50 -6.78 10.45
CA ALA A 136 -5.01 -6.84 11.81
C ALA A 136 -5.28 -5.54 12.59
N GLU A 137 -5.09 -4.37 11.96
CA GLU A 137 -5.42 -3.07 12.55
C GLU A 137 -6.93 -2.93 12.86
N MET A 138 -7.78 -3.52 12.02
CA MET A 138 -9.23 -3.55 12.24
C MET A 138 -9.65 -4.56 13.30
N GLY A 139 -8.72 -5.27 13.96
CA GLY A 139 -9.00 -6.30 14.95
C GLY A 139 -9.74 -7.51 14.39
N ASP A 140 -9.58 -7.75 13.09
CA ASP A 140 -10.19 -8.85 12.32
C ASP A 140 -9.15 -9.94 12.00
N GLY A 141 -8.10 -10.04 12.82
CA GLY A 141 -6.98 -10.99 12.68
C GLY A 141 -7.32 -12.43 13.11
N GLY A 142 -8.58 -12.84 12.93
CA GLY A 142 -9.04 -14.18 13.29
C GLY A 142 -8.50 -15.24 12.33
N ASP A 143 -7.37 -15.83 12.68
CA ASP A 143 -6.90 -17.18 12.31
C ASP A 143 -7.17 -17.64 10.87
N GLU A 144 -6.32 -17.21 9.93
CA GLU A 144 -6.03 -18.02 8.75
C GLU A 144 -4.58 -18.47 8.85
N GLY A 145 -4.38 -19.74 9.23
CA GLY A 145 -3.10 -20.42 9.41
C GLY A 145 -2.27 -20.60 8.12
N HIS A 146 -2.20 -19.57 7.28
CA HIS A 146 -1.21 -19.45 6.24
C HIS A 146 -0.22 -18.37 6.69
N VAL A 147 0.97 -18.79 7.10
CA VAL A 147 2.13 -17.91 7.14
C VAL A 147 2.40 -17.51 5.69
N ALA A 148 1.68 -16.50 5.21
CA ALA A 148 1.91 -15.95 3.90
C ALA A 148 3.33 -15.38 3.91
N ASP A 149 4.13 -15.85 2.96
CA ASP A 149 5.53 -15.51 2.85
C ASP A 149 5.69 -13.98 2.77
N SER A 150 6.12 -13.40 3.88
CA SER A 150 6.33 -11.96 4.05
C SER A 150 7.81 -11.62 3.88
N VAL A 151 8.63 -12.62 3.56
CA VAL A 151 10.04 -12.46 3.26
C VAL A 151 10.18 -12.27 1.76
N PHE A 152 10.86 -11.20 1.38
CA PHE A 152 11.19 -10.91 -0.01
C PHE A 152 12.70 -11.04 -0.18
N GLU A 153 13.11 -11.92 -1.10
CA GLU A 153 14.52 -12.05 -1.45
C GLU A 153 14.94 -10.92 -2.41
N GLU A 154 16.22 -10.54 -2.38
CA GLU A 154 16.75 -9.49 -3.26
C GLU A 154 16.55 -9.84 -4.74
N GLU A 155 16.70 -11.13 -5.10
CA GLU A 155 16.50 -11.62 -6.47
C GLU A 155 15.04 -11.47 -6.91
N GLU A 156 14.07 -11.68 -6.02
CA GLU A 156 12.66 -11.45 -6.31
C GLU A 156 12.40 -9.96 -6.54
N LEU A 157 12.88 -9.10 -5.64
CA LEU A 157 12.70 -7.64 -5.71
C LEU A 157 13.34 -7.01 -6.95
N ARG A 158 14.39 -7.64 -7.49
CA ARG A 158 15.03 -7.21 -8.74
C ARG A 158 14.07 -7.24 -9.92
N SER A 159 13.04 -8.09 -9.91
CA SER A 159 11.99 -8.06 -10.94
C SER A 159 11.24 -6.73 -11.00
N LEU A 160 11.07 -6.03 -9.86
CA LEU A 160 10.39 -4.75 -9.77
C LEU A 160 11.26 -3.55 -10.11
N TRP A 161 12.57 -3.70 -10.29
CA TRP A 161 13.47 -2.54 -10.47
C TRP A 161 13.09 -1.72 -11.70
N LYS A 162 12.77 -2.37 -12.81
CA LYS A 162 12.29 -1.66 -14.00
C LYS A 162 11.00 -0.89 -13.72
N VAL A 163 10.02 -1.54 -13.08
CA VAL A 163 8.74 -0.92 -12.71
C VAL A 163 8.95 0.28 -11.77
N CYS A 164 9.91 0.16 -10.85
CA CYS A 164 10.32 1.23 -9.95
C CYS A 164 10.89 2.43 -10.70
N LEU A 165 11.75 2.20 -11.70
CA LEU A 165 12.35 3.27 -12.50
C LEU A 165 11.36 3.88 -13.49
N ASP A 166 10.36 3.12 -13.95
CA ASP A 166 9.28 3.60 -14.82
C ASP A 166 8.24 4.44 -14.05
N GLN A 167 8.10 4.23 -12.74
CA GLN A 167 7.14 4.92 -11.87
C GLN A 167 7.79 5.44 -10.56
N PRO A 168 8.86 6.25 -10.64
CA PRO A 168 9.71 6.53 -9.49
C PRO A 168 9.00 7.36 -8.41
N GLU A 169 8.07 8.24 -8.80
CA GLU A 169 7.26 8.99 -7.84
C GLU A 169 6.40 8.05 -6.99
N ILE A 170 5.66 7.11 -7.59
CA ILE A 170 4.77 6.24 -6.81
C ILE A 170 5.58 5.38 -5.80
N PHE A 171 6.77 4.92 -6.19
CA PHE A 171 7.66 4.17 -5.31
C PHE A 171 8.35 5.03 -4.24
N ASP A 172 8.60 6.31 -4.48
CA ASP A 172 9.08 7.25 -3.46
C ASP A 172 8.01 7.44 -2.38
N GLU A 173 6.78 7.73 -2.79
CA GLU A 173 5.62 7.84 -1.92
C GLU A 173 5.37 6.54 -1.14
N LEU A 174 5.50 5.38 -1.79
CA LEU A 174 5.40 4.06 -1.15
C LEU A 174 6.49 3.88 -0.10
N SER A 175 7.72 4.28 -0.40
CA SER A 175 8.84 4.20 0.53
C SER A 175 8.62 5.10 1.76
N TRP A 176 8.13 6.33 1.58
CA TRP A 176 7.75 7.19 2.69
C TRP A 176 6.57 6.64 3.50
N ASN A 177 5.58 6.04 2.85
CA ASN A 177 4.47 5.40 3.53
C ASN A 177 4.95 4.22 4.40
N ILE A 178 5.82 3.37 3.87
CA ILE A 178 6.44 2.29 4.64
C ILE A 178 7.22 2.86 5.83
N GLN A 179 7.98 3.94 5.64
CA GLN A 179 8.74 4.56 6.72
C GLN A 179 7.83 5.02 7.86
N LYS A 180 6.65 5.59 7.55
CA LYS A 180 5.65 5.95 8.56
C LYS A 180 5.15 4.72 9.32
N GLN A 181 4.92 3.61 8.62
CA GLN A 181 4.45 2.38 9.26
C GLN A 181 5.51 1.72 10.16
N VAL A 182 6.79 1.77 9.76
CA VAL A 182 7.89 1.10 10.45
C VAL A 182 8.49 1.99 11.55
N GLY A 183 8.56 3.30 11.33
CA GLY A 183 9.20 4.27 12.23
C GLY A 183 8.32 4.72 13.40
N ASP A 184 7.00 4.61 13.28
CA ASP A 184 6.03 5.02 14.30
C ASP A 184 5.71 3.88 15.29
N SER A 185 6.64 2.92 15.44
CA SER A 185 6.53 1.75 16.32
C SER A 185 6.57 2.17 17.80
N GLY A 186 5.50 2.78 18.27
CA GLY A 186 5.15 2.87 19.69
C GLY A 186 4.74 1.49 20.23
N PRO A 187 4.60 1.32 21.56
CA PRO A 187 4.32 0.04 22.22
C PRO A 187 2.93 -0.58 21.91
N SER A 188 2.19 -0.02 20.95
CA SER A 188 0.83 -0.41 20.57
C SER A 188 0.73 -0.96 19.14
N ASP A 189 1.84 -1.43 18.55
CA ASP A 189 1.81 -2.12 17.24
C ASP A 189 1.36 -3.59 17.42
N ALA A 190 0.19 -3.78 18.05
CA ALA A 190 -0.34 -5.08 18.44
C ALA A 190 -0.78 -5.96 17.23
N GLY A 191 -0.64 -5.45 16.01
CA GLY A 191 -1.10 -6.11 14.78
C GLY A 191 -0.03 -6.45 13.75
N SER A 192 1.23 -6.03 13.93
CA SER A 192 2.32 -6.29 12.97
C SER A 192 3.29 -7.34 13.52
N THR A 193 3.60 -8.38 12.75
CA THR A 193 4.69 -9.29 13.12
C THR A 193 6.04 -8.69 12.74
N VAL A 194 7.12 -9.14 13.41
CA VAL A 194 8.50 -8.72 13.07
C VAL A 194 8.84 -9.07 11.62
N GLU A 195 8.35 -10.21 11.13
CA GLU A 195 8.56 -10.67 9.74
C GLU A 195 7.87 -9.76 8.72
N GLU A 196 6.65 -9.30 9.00
CA GLU A 196 5.95 -8.37 8.10
C GLU A 196 6.64 -7.00 8.05
N THR A 197 7.13 -6.51 9.20
CA THR A 197 7.90 -5.25 9.28
C THR A 197 9.22 -5.36 8.51
N GLU A 198 9.90 -6.51 8.59
CA GLU A 198 11.11 -6.77 7.81
C GLU A 198 10.81 -6.84 6.31
N GLY A 199 9.72 -7.51 5.92
CA GLY A 199 9.26 -7.53 4.52
C GLY A 199 9.05 -6.14 3.94
N LEU A 200 8.42 -5.24 4.70
CA LEU A 200 8.26 -3.84 4.28
C LEU A 200 9.60 -3.11 4.10
N LYS A 201 10.56 -3.31 5.01
CA LYS A 201 11.91 -2.73 4.86
C LYS A 201 12.63 -3.28 3.62
N ARG A 202 12.48 -4.56 3.31
CA ARG A 202 13.06 -5.14 2.08
C ARG A 202 12.49 -4.51 0.82
N ILE A 203 11.19 -4.19 0.79
CA ILE A 203 10.58 -3.46 -0.34
C ILE A 203 11.23 -2.08 -0.49
N GLN A 204 11.37 -1.33 0.62
CA GLN A 204 12.08 -0.04 0.60
C GLN A 204 13.52 -0.20 0.10
N GLU A 205 14.28 -1.15 0.64
CA GLU A 205 15.66 -1.43 0.23
C GLU A 205 15.74 -1.75 -1.26
N GLY A 206 14.80 -2.54 -1.79
CA GLY A 206 14.70 -2.86 -3.22
C GLY A 206 14.56 -1.61 -4.10
N VAL A 207 13.73 -0.65 -3.69
CA VAL A 207 13.58 0.66 -4.37
C VAL A 207 14.89 1.44 -4.34
N GLN A 208 15.55 1.49 -3.19
CA GLN A 208 16.82 2.20 -3.04
C GLN A 208 17.92 1.58 -3.90
N MET A 209 17.97 0.24 -3.97
CA MET A 209 18.93 -0.48 -4.79
C MET A 209 18.69 -0.26 -6.29
N ALA A 210 17.43 -0.22 -6.75
CA ALA A 210 17.11 0.09 -8.14
C ALA A 210 17.65 1.47 -8.57
N HIS A 211 17.44 2.49 -7.74
CA HIS A 211 17.97 3.84 -8.00
C HIS A 211 19.49 3.93 -7.90
N LEU A 212 20.11 3.21 -6.96
CA LEU A 212 21.58 3.16 -6.85
C LEU A 212 22.23 2.46 -8.05
N ASP A 213 21.61 1.41 -8.57
CA ASP A 213 22.10 0.69 -9.74
C ASP A 213 22.00 1.59 -10.99
N ALA A 214 20.84 2.20 -11.24
CA ALA A 214 20.64 3.13 -12.34
C ALA A 214 21.57 4.36 -12.25
N LEU A 215 21.79 4.90 -11.04
CA LEU A 215 22.79 5.96 -10.80
C LEU A 215 24.18 5.53 -11.26
N ARG A 216 24.60 4.30 -10.93
CA ARG A 216 25.93 3.78 -11.31
C ARG A 216 26.06 3.61 -12.81
N GLU A 217 25.01 3.15 -13.49
CA GLU A 217 24.97 3.05 -14.94
C GLU A 217 25.10 4.44 -15.60
N CYS A 218 24.31 5.43 -15.17
CA CYS A 218 24.42 6.81 -15.67
C CYS A 218 25.84 7.38 -15.49
N LEU A 219 26.46 7.15 -14.32
CA LEU A 219 27.83 7.60 -14.06
C LEU A 219 28.87 6.90 -14.94
N ALA A 220 28.67 5.62 -15.27
CA ALA A 220 29.54 4.89 -16.18
C ALA A 220 29.43 5.40 -17.62
N GLU A 221 28.26 5.95 -17.99
CA GLU A 221 27.97 6.53 -19.30
C GLU A 221 28.27 8.03 -19.40
N ASP A 222 28.78 8.66 -18.33
CA ASP A 222 28.98 10.12 -18.21
C ASP A 222 27.68 10.93 -18.38
N ASP A 223 26.52 10.31 -18.09
CA ASP A 223 25.21 10.94 -18.08
C ASP A 223 24.92 11.56 -16.70
N LEU A 224 25.44 12.77 -16.51
CA LEU A 224 25.26 13.52 -15.26
C LEU A 224 23.80 13.90 -15.00
N ASP A 225 23.01 14.19 -16.05
CA ASP A 225 21.62 14.60 -15.91
C ASP A 225 20.75 13.40 -15.47
N GLY A 226 20.99 12.22 -16.04
CA GLY A 226 20.38 10.96 -15.60
C GLY A 226 20.77 10.60 -14.16
N ALA A 227 22.05 10.73 -13.81
CA ALA A 227 22.50 10.49 -12.44
C ALA A 227 21.80 11.40 -11.42
N ILE A 228 21.70 12.70 -11.71
CA ILE A 228 20.99 13.66 -10.84
C ILE A 228 19.50 13.30 -10.71
N ALA A 229 18.88 12.78 -11.77
CA ALA A 229 17.48 12.38 -11.73
C ALA A 229 17.21 11.27 -10.70
N HIS A 230 18.15 10.34 -10.48
CA HIS A 230 18.03 9.25 -9.51
C HIS A 230 18.38 9.66 -8.07
N LEU A 231 19.31 10.61 -7.88
CA LEU A 231 19.70 11.08 -6.54
C LEU A 231 18.51 11.59 -5.70
N ARG A 232 17.47 12.15 -6.33
CA ARG A 232 16.31 12.70 -5.62
C ARG A 232 15.48 11.65 -4.86
N PHE A 233 15.57 10.38 -5.29
CA PHE A 233 14.78 9.27 -4.76
C PHE A 233 15.57 8.40 -3.76
N LEU A 234 16.83 8.77 -3.49
CA LEU A 234 17.68 8.06 -2.54
C LEU A 234 17.51 8.60 -1.12
N HIS A 235 17.09 7.72 -0.22
CA HIS A 235 16.88 7.99 1.19
C HIS A 235 17.75 7.08 2.05
N TRP A 236 18.69 7.68 2.77
CA TRP A 236 19.69 6.94 3.54
C TRP A 236 19.10 6.07 4.64
N ASP A 237 17.94 6.43 5.18
CA ASP A 237 17.31 5.74 6.31
C ASP A 237 16.36 4.60 5.91
N PHE A 238 16.25 4.31 4.61
CA PHE A 238 15.35 3.29 4.05
C PHE A 238 16.08 1.95 3.82
N GLY A 239 16.87 1.52 4.82
CA GLY A 239 17.54 0.21 4.83
C GLY A 239 18.86 0.10 4.06
N LEU A 240 19.37 1.19 3.49
CA LEU A 240 20.73 1.20 2.95
C LEU A 240 21.76 1.01 4.07
N GLU A 241 22.39 -0.17 4.11
CA GLU A 241 23.47 -0.47 5.04
C GLU A 241 24.62 0.55 4.93
N SER A 242 25.38 0.68 6.02
CA SER A 242 26.48 1.64 6.11
C SER A 242 27.53 1.50 5.00
N GLU A 243 27.74 0.29 4.45
CA GLU A 243 28.69 0.07 3.35
C GLU A 243 28.30 0.84 2.08
N TYR A 244 27.00 0.98 1.79
CA TYR A 244 26.51 1.80 0.69
C TYR A 244 26.49 3.30 1.02
N ARG A 245 26.39 3.66 2.32
CA ARG A 245 26.51 5.06 2.79
C ARG A 245 27.92 5.63 2.61
N TYR A 246 28.96 4.80 2.72
CA TYR A 246 30.35 5.25 2.61
C TYR A 246 30.87 5.35 1.16
N CYS A 247 30.21 4.70 0.20
CA CYS A 247 30.72 4.65 -1.18
C CYS A 247 30.54 5.93 -2.01
N HIS A 248 29.67 6.90 -1.64
CA HIS A 248 29.33 8.00 -2.58
C HIS A 248 29.42 9.45 -2.10
N CYS A 249 29.40 9.76 -0.81
CA CYS A 249 29.42 11.18 -0.40
C CYS A 249 30.80 11.86 -0.45
N PHE A 250 31.91 11.12 -0.35
CA PHE A 250 33.25 11.75 -0.32
C PHE A 250 33.94 11.90 -1.69
N HIS A 251 33.46 11.21 -2.73
CA HIS A 251 34.05 11.32 -4.08
C HIS A 251 33.24 12.20 -5.04
N CYS A 252 31.92 12.36 -4.87
CA CYS A 252 31.10 13.14 -5.81
C CYS A 252 31.01 14.65 -5.49
N PHE A 253 31.39 15.11 -4.30
CA PHE A 253 31.29 16.52 -3.89
C PHE A 253 32.63 17.27 -3.77
N ASN A 254 33.73 16.72 -4.30
CA ASN A 254 35.02 17.43 -4.45
C ASN A 254 35.27 17.80 -5.93
N LEU A 255 34.33 18.53 -6.53
CA LEU A 255 34.53 19.33 -7.74
C LEU A 255 34.08 20.77 -7.47
#